data_AF-A0A920W8W0-F1
#
_entry.id   AF-A0A920W8W0-F1
#
_cell.length_a   1.000
_cell.length_b   1.000
_cell.length_c   1.000
_cell.angle_alpha   90.00
_cell.angle_beta   90.00
_cell.angle_gamma   90.00
#
_symmetry.space_group_name_H-M   'P 1'
#
loop_
_entity.id
_entity.type
_entity.pdbx_description
1 polymer ?
#
loop_
_entity_poly.entity_id
_entity_poly.type
_entity_poly.pdbx_seq_one_letter_code
_entity_poly.pdbx_strand_id
1 'polypeptide(L)'
;MQRPDLLLVAALLHDVGKGYPGDHTEVGMRLIGPIASRCGFPTEDAEVLSRLVEHHLLLPDIATRRDLEDLQTIRTVAEKVRTVDFLELLAALTEADSIATGPTAWGDWKAYLVKTLAEGTADFISTDGSTRRKRRSFITDQLEALMAEEETVIQGSGDTVTIVAPDRAGIFSRAAGALPCAV
;
A
#
# COMPACT_ATOMS: atom_id res chain seq x y z
N MET A 1 -2.10 12.53 -12.10
CA MET A 1 -1.07 11.75 -12.80
C MET A 1 -0.51 12.52 -13.98
N GLN A 2 0.79 12.83 -13.93
CA GLN A 2 1.47 13.76 -14.85
C GLN A 2 2.09 13.10 -16.10
N ARG A 3 2.23 11.76 -16.12
CA ARG A 3 2.93 11.02 -17.20
C ARG A 3 2.19 9.74 -17.62
N PRO A 4 1.00 9.86 -18.26
CA PRO A 4 0.22 8.70 -18.71
C PRO A 4 0.93 7.86 -19.79
N ASP A 5 1.83 8.49 -20.55
CA ASP A 5 2.71 7.86 -21.52
C ASP A 5 3.65 6.84 -20.87
N LEU A 6 4.31 7.21 -19.76
CA LEU A 6 5.17 6.29 -19.02
C LEU A 6 4.38 5.17 -18.36
N LEU A 7 3.20 5.49 -17.81
CA LEU A 7 2.33 4.46 -17.22
C LEU A 7 1.92 3.42 -18.26
N LEU A 8 1.51 3.85 -19.45
CA LEU A 8 1.10 2.94 -20.52
C LEU A 8 2.23 1.97 -20.89
N VAL A 9 3.43 2.49 -21.06
CA VAL A 9 4.60 1.69 -21.43
C VAL A 9 5.02 0.77 -20.29
N ALA A 10 5.01 1.26 -19.05
CA ALA A 10 5.29 0.45 -17.87
C ALA A 10 4.26 -0.68 -17.71
N ALA A 11 2.96 -0.41 -17.90
CA ALA A 11 1.92 -1.43 -17.84
C ALA A 11 2.11 -2.53 -18.90
N LEU A 12 2.56 -2.17 -20.11
CA LEU A 12 2.89 -3.14 -21.15
C LEU A 12 4.14 -3.98 -20.81
N LEU A 13 5.12 -3.40 -20.11
CA LEU A 13 6.46 -3.98 -19.95
C LEU A 13 6.78 -4.44 -18.52
N HIS A 14 5.88 -4.27 -17.55
CA HIS A 14 6.14 -4.53 -16.11
C HIS A 14 6.71 -5.93 -15.86
N ASP A 15 6.30 -6.89 -16.69
CA ASP A 15 6.69 -8.29 -16.62
C ASP A 15 7.52 -8.77 -17.82
N VAL A 16 8.15 -7.85 -18.57
CA VAL A 16 8.86 -8.17 -19.83
C VAL A 16 10.00 -9.17 -19.66
N GLY A 17 10.55 -9.33 -18.46
CA GLY A 17 11.56 -10.33 -18.15
C GLY A 17 11.01 -11.74 -17.93
N LYS A 18 9.68 -11.94 -17.84
CA LYS A 18 9.08 -13.27 -17.77
C LYS A 18 9.40 -14.07 -19.03
N GLY A 19 9.74 -15.34 -18.86
CA GLY A 19 10.12 -16.24 -19.95
C GLY A 19 11.62 -16.26 -20.28
N TYR A 20 12.42 -15.42 -19.63
CA TYR A 20 13.88 -15.49 -19.68
C TYR A 20 14.45 -16.23 -18.46
N PRO A 21 15.65 -16.84 -18.56
CA PRO A 21 16.31 -17.44 -17.41
C PRO A 21 16.81 -16.36 -16.42
N GLY A 22 16.61 -16.60 -15.13
CA GLY A 22 17.06 -15.73 -14.03
C GLY A 22 15.91 -14.99 -13.34
N ASP A 23 16.24 -13.96 -12.57
CA ASP A 23 15.25 -13.08 -11.95
C ASP A 23 14.59 -12.20 -13.02
N HIS A 24 13.27 -12.31 -13.17
CA HIS A 24 12.51 -11.63 -14.21
C HIS A 24 12.52 -10.11 -14.06
N THR A 25 12.64 -9.59 -12.83
CA THR A 25 12.74 -8.16 -12.59
C THR A 25 14.08 -7.64 -13.06
N GLU A 26 15.18 -8.30 -12.69
CA GLU A 26 16.53 -7.93 -13.15
C GLU A 26 16.67 -8.04 -14.68
N VAL A 27 16.12 -9.10 -15.28
CA VAL A 27 16.08 -9.23 -16.74
C VAL A 27 15.26 -8.10 -17.35
N GLY A 28 14.08 -7.82 -16.80
CA GLY A 28 13.17 -6.76 -17.25
C GLY A 28 13.87 -5.41 -17.29
N MET A 29 14.54 -5.02 -16.20
CA MET A 29 15.30 -3.77 -16.11
C MET A 29 16.35 -3.64 -17.23
N ARG A 30 17.08 -4.72 -17.54
CA ARG A 30 18.07 -4.71 -18.64
C ARG A 30 17.44 -4.54 -20.02
N LEU A 31 16.19 -5.02 -20.20
CA LEU A 31 15.46 -4.90 -21.46
C LEU A 31 14.84 -3.51 -21.66
N ILE A 32 14.53 -2.78 -20.59
CA ILE A 32 13.86 -1.48 -20.68
C ILE A 32 14.67 -0.44 -21.46
N GLY A 33 15.97 -0.29 -21.20
CA GLY A 33 16.79 0.74 -21.86
C GLY A 33 16.71 0.69 -23.39
N PRO A 34 17.03 -0.46 -24.04
CA PRO A 34 16.90 -0.62 -25.48
C PRO A 34 15.47 -0.42 -26.01
N ILE A 35 14.45 -0.88 -25.28
CA ILE A 35 13.04 -0.74 -25.69
C ILE A 35 12.61 0.74 -25.64
N ALA A 36 12.88 1.43 -24.53
CA ALA A 36 12.55 2.83 -24.33
C ALA A 36 13.21 3.72 -25.40
N SER A 37 14.47 3.47 -25.72
CA SER A 37 15.19 4.18 -26.79
C SER A 37 14.52 3.98 -28.16
N ARG A 38 14.08 2.76 -28.49
CA ARG A 38 13.36 2.47 -29.75
C ARG A 38 11.98 3.12 -29.80
N CYS A 39 11.35 3.32 -28.65
CA CYS A 39 10.09 4.04 -28.51
C CYS A 39 10.26 5.57 -28.53
N GLY A 40 11.49 6.08 -28.56
CA GLY A 40 11.78 7.53 -28.61
C GLY A 40 11.82 8.22 -27.26
N PHE A 41 11.88 7.47 -26.15
CA PHE A 41 12.01 8.08 -24.82
C PHE A 41 13.44 8.57 -24.55
N PRO A 42 13.61 9.72 -23.89
CA PRO A 42 14.90 10.16 -23.38
C PRO A 42 15.41 9.21 -22.27
N THR A 43 16.71 9.28 -21.98
CA THR A 43 17.35 8.42 -20.96
C THR A 43 16.69 8.56 -19.58
N GLU A 44 16.31 9.78 -19.19
CA GLU A 44 15.65 10.05 -17.91
C GLU A 44 14.32 9.28 -17.77
N ASP A 45 13.54 9.22 -18.85
CA ASP A 45 12.28 8.47 -18.87
C ASP A 45 12.53 6.95 -18.90
N ALA A 46 13.57 6.50 -19.59
CA ALA A 46 13.98 5.09 -19.58
C ALA A 46 14.38 4.62 -18.17
N GLU A 47 15.03 5.48 -17.38
CA GLU A 47 15.33 5.22 -15.98
C GLU A 47 14.06 5.12 -15.13
N VAL A 48 13.08 6.02 -15.34
CA VAL A 48 11.77 5.93 -14.66
C VAL A 48 11.07 4.62 -15.01
N LEU A 49 11.01 4.24 -16.29
CA LEU A 49 10.44 2.96 -16.74
C LEU A 49 11.16 1.77 -16.11
N SER A 50 12.48 1.79 -16.06
CA SER A 50 13.26 0.69 -15.46
C SER A 50 12.95 0.55 -13.97
N ARG A 51 12.81 1.67 -13.25
CA ARG A 51 12.44 1.66 -11.83
C ARG A 51 10.99 1.21 -11.61
N LEU A 52 10.07 1.56 -12.50
CA LEU A 52 8.69 1.06 -12.44
C LEU A 52 8.66 -0.46 -12.59
N VAL A 53 9.43 -1.04 -13.53
CA VAL A 53 9.60 -2.48 -13.65
C VAL A 53 10.27 -3.08 -12.41
N GLU A 54 11.30 -2.43 -11.87
CA GLU A 54 11.98 -2.91 -10.65
C GLU A 54 11.03 -3.02 -9.45
N HIS A 55 10.10 -2.08 -9.31
CA HIS A 55 9.32 -1.91 -8.09
C HIS A 55 7.83 -2.24 -8.26
N HIS A 56 7.39 -2.81 -9.39
CA HIS A 56 5.96 -3.01 -9.66
C HIS A 56 5.22 -3.86 -8.59
N LEU A 57 5.93 -4.75 -7.87
CA LEU A 57 5.37 -5.54 -6.77
C LEU A 57 5.52 -4.89 -5.38
N LEU A 58 6.22 -3.75 -5.26
CA LEU A 58 6.55 -3.12 -3.98
C LEU A 58 5.30 -2.76 -3.16
N LEU A 59 4.39 -2.00 -3.76
CA LEU A 59 3.18 -1.55 -3.08
C LEU A 59 2.23 -2.71 -2.75
N PRO A 60 1.87 -3.63 -3.68
CA PRO A 60 0.94 -4.72 -3.34
C PRO A 60 1.52 -5.67 -2.27
N ASP A 61 2.83 -5.91 -2.28
CA ASP A 61 3.47 -6.75 -1.26
C ASP A 61 3.49 -6.10 0.12
N ILE A 62 3.82 -4.81 0.20
CA ILE A 62 3.89 -4.12 1.50
C ILE A 62 2.49 -3.84 2.03
N ALA A 63 1.59 -3.35 1.19
CA ALA A 63 0.23 -3.01 1.54
C ALA A 63 -0.52 -4.16 2.22
N THR A 64 -0.23 -5.41 1.82
CA THR A 64 -0.95 -6.60 2.30
C THR A 64 -0.23 -7.38 3.41
N ARG A 65 1.06 -7.12 3.65
CA ARG A 65 1.89 -7.93 4.57
C ARG A 65 2.52 -7.15 5.72
N ARG A 66 2.41 -5.83 5.73
CA ARG A 66 3.07 -4.96 6.72
C ARG A 66 2.06 -4.06 7.43
N ASP A 67 2.47 -3.56 8.58
CA ASP A 67 1.71 -2.54 9.31
C ASP A 67 1.87 -1.19 8.59
N LEU A 68 0.77 -0.68 8.05
CA LEU A 68 0.76 0.60 7.33
C LEU A 68 0.81 1.80 8.28
N GLU A 69 0.76 1.57 9.60
CA GLU A 69 0.98 2.57 10.63
C GLU A 69 2.40 2.66 11.14
N ASP A 70 3.22 1.67 10.86
CA ASP A 70 4.62 1.67 11.24
C ASP A 70 5.43 2.67 10.37
N LEU A 71 6.03 3.65 11.03
CA LEU A 71 6.90 4.64 10.39
C LEU A 71 8.08 3.99 9.68
N GLN A 72 8.59 2.85 10.18
CA GLN A 72 9.69 2.15 9.51
C GLN A 72 9.25 1.52 8.19
N THR A 73 8.03 0.99 8.13
CA THR A 73 7.41 0.51 6.89
C THR A 73 7.27 1.66 5.88
N ILE A 74 6.71 2.80 6.30
CA ILE A 74 6.56 3.99 5.44
C ILE A 74 7.90 4.49 4.93
N ARG A 75 8.89 4.61 5.83
CA ARG A 75 10.25 5.04 5.48
C ARG A 75 10.90 4.11 4.45
N THR A 76 10.74 2.80 4.60
CA THR A 76 11.30 1.81 3.66
C THR A 76 10.73 1.99 2.25
N VAL A 77 9.43 2.29 2.13
CA VAL A 77 8.82 2.61 0.83
C VAL A 77 9.31 3.95 0.32
N ALA A 78 9.35 4.98 1.17
CA ALA A 78 9.81 6.32 0.81
C ALA A 78 11.24 6.31 0.24
N GLU A 79 12.15 5.57 0.86
CA GLU A 79 13.54 5.43 0.41
C GLU A 79 13.65 4.77 -0.98
N LYS A 80 12.73 3.85 -1.30
CA LYS A 80 12.65 3.19 -2.61
C LYS A 80 12.01 4.05 -3.68
N VAL A 81 10.90 4.72 -3.39
CA VAL A 81 10.14 5.53 -4.39
C VAL A 81 10.76 6.91 -4.60
N ARG A 82 11.31 7.51 -3.54
CA ARG A 82 12.00 8.82 -3.47
C ARG A 82 11.16 10.05 -3.75
N THR A 83 10.25 10.02 -4.72
CA THR A 83 9.42 11.18 -5.11
C THR A 83 7.95 10.82 -5.12
N VAL A 84 7.09 11.81 -4.88
CA VAL A 84 5.62 11.65 -4.94
C VAL A 84 5.18 11.31 -6.36
N ASP A 85 5.75 11.97 -7.38
CA ASP A 85 5.42 11.70 -8.78
C ASP A 85 5.67 10.24 -9.20
N PHE A 86 6.78 9.65 -8.74
CA PHE A 86 7.07 8.24 -9.00
C PHE A 86 6.13 7.32 -8.22
N LEU A 87 5.82 7.66 -6.97
CA LEU A 87 4.86 6.91 -6.14
C LEU A 87 3.46 6.88 -6.78
N GLU A 88 2.99 8.00 -7.34
CA GLU A 88 1.72 8.06 -8.07
C GLU A 88 1.72 7.12 -9.28
N LEU A 89 2.79 7.13 -10.09
CA LEU A 89 2.92 6.22 -11.24
C LEU A 89 2.93 4.76 -10.81
N LEU A 90 3.65 4.44 -9.74
CA LEU A 90 3.75 3.07 -9.21
C LEU A 90 2.42 2.57 -8.63
N ALA A 91 1.67 3.44 -7.95
CA ALA A 91 0.34 3.12 -7.42
C ALA A 91 -0.66 2.85 -8.56
N ALA A 92 -0.64 3.68 -9.62
CA ALA A 92 -1.48 3.45 -10.79
C ALA A 92 -1.10 2.17 -11.54
N LEU A 93 0.20 1.87 -11.67
CA LEU A 93 0.67 0.61 -12.25
C LEU A 93 0.20 -0.60 -11.44
N THR A 94 0.30 -0.51 -10.11
CA THR A 94 -0.16 -1.55 -9.17
C THR A 94 -1.64 -1.86 -9.34
N GLU A 95 -2.47 -0.82 -9.43
CA GLU A 95 -3.91 -0.95 -9.66
C GLU A 95 -4.17 -1.60 -11.02
N ALA A 96 -3.56 -1.10 -12.09
CA ALA A 96 -3.75 -1.61 -13.45
C ALA A 96 -3.37 -3.11 -13.56
N ASP A 97 -2.22 -3.49 -13.01
CA ASP A 97 -1.76 -4.90 -12.97
C ASP A 97 -2.71 -5.78 -12.13
N SER A 98 -3.10 -5.30 -10.94
CA SER A 98 -4.05 -6.03 -10.10
C SER A 98 -5.41 -6.24 -10.76
N ILE A 99 -5.90 -5.29 -11.55
CA ILE A 99 -7.14 -5.44 -12.31
C ILE A 99 -6.95 -6.45 -13.46
N ALA A 100 -5.80 -6.42 -14.14
CA ALA A 100 -5.50 -7.30 -15.27
C ALA A 100 -5.30 -8.77 -14.86
N THR A 101 -4.80 -9.03 -13.65
CA THR A 101 -4.53 -10.39 -13.15
C THR A 101 -5.80 -11.19 -12.82
N GLY A 102 -6.93 -10.54 -12.54
CA GLY A 102 -8.23 -11.20 -12.42
C GLY A 102 -9.21 -10.50 -11.47
N PRO A 103 -10.50 -10.88 -11.49
CA PRO A 103 -11.58 -10.18 -10.78
C PRO A 103 -11.46 -10.21 -9.25
N THR A 104 -10.63 -11.09 -8.70
CA THR A 104 -10.39 -11.21 -7.25
C THR A 104 -9.08 -10.54 -6.80
N ALA A 105 -8.23 -10.11 -7.73
CA ALA A 105 -6.91 -9.58 -7.42
C ALA A 105 -6.93 -8.09 -7.06
N TRP A 106 -8.00 -7.37 -7.42
CA TRP A 106 -8.29 -6.00 -7.02
C TRP A 106 -9.72 -5.88 -6.46
N GLY A 107 -9.87 -5.23 -5.32
CA GLY A 107 -11.15 -4.96 -4.68
C GLY A 107 -11.00 -3.88 -3.62
N ASP A 108 -12.12 -3.40 -3.07
CA ASP A 108 -12.17 -2.23 -2.18
C ASP A 108 -11.15 -2.26 -1.05
N TRP A 109 -10.97 -3.44 -0.44
CA TRP A 109 -9.99 -3.66 0.60
C TRP A 109 -8.54 -3.43 0.14
N LYS A 110 -8.13 -4.02 -1.00
CA LYS A 110 -6.77 -3.86 -1.51
C LYS A 110 -6.53 -2.44 -2.02
N ALA A 111 -7.54 -1.82 -2.63
CA ALA A 111 -7.51 -0.42 -3.03
C ALA A 111 -7.28 0.49 -1.81
N TYR A 112 -7.99 0.25 -0.71
CA TYR A 112 -7.81 0.97 0.56
C TYR A 112 -6.40 0.81 1.12
N LEU A 113 -5.85 -0.42 1.15
CA LEU A 113 -4.50 -0.67 1.66
C LEU A 113 -3.42 0.04 0.84
N VAL A 114 -3.48 -0.08 -0.50
CA VAL A 114 -2.51 0.57 -1.40
C VAL A 114 -2.60 2.09 -1.28
N LYS A 115 -3.82 2.64 -1.24
CA LYS A 115 -4.06 4.07 -1.06
C LYS A 115 -3.51 4.57 0.27
N THR A 116 -3.80 3.88 1.37
CA THR A 116 -3.33 4.25 2.72
C THR A 116 -1.81 4.27 2.79
N LEU A 117 -1.16 3.27 2.19
CA LEU A 117 0.31 3.23 2.10
C LEU A 117 0.85 4.39 1.27
N ALA A 118 0.28 4.64 0.08
CA ALA A 118 0.73 5.70 -0.81
C ALA A 118 0.56 7.10 -0.19
N GLU A 119 -0.58 7.38 0.46
CA GLU A 119 -0.81 8.65 1.17
C GLU A 119 0.19 8.83 2.32
N GLY A 120 0.39 7.81 3.15
CA GLY A 120 1.38 7.87 4.24
C GLY A 120 2.82 8.06 3.74
N THR A 121 3.19 7.44 2.63
CA THR A 121 4.50 7.63 1.99
C THR A 121 4.65 9.00 1.35
N ALA A 122 3.61 9.53 0.69
CA ALA A 122 3.63 10.86 0.10
C ALA A 122 3.80 11.93 1.19
N ASP A 123 3.04 11.83 2.28
CA ASP A 123 3.18 12.71 3.45
C ASP A 123 4.60 12.66 4.04
N PHE A 124 5.19 11.46 4.12
CA PHE A 124 6.56 11.27 4.59
C PHE A 124 7.58 12.00 3.72
N ILE A 125 7.46 11.89 2.40
CA ILE A 125 8.34 12.55 1.44
C ILE A 125 8.15 14.08 1.50
N SER A 126 6.91 14.55 1.50
CA SER A 126 6.59 15.99 1.48
C SER A 126 6.99 16.72 2.77
N THR A 127 7.15 16.01 3.88
CA THR A 127 7.57 16.60 5.17
C THR A 127 9.03 16.29 5.52
N ASP A 128 9.83 15.82 4.56
CA ASP A 128 11.24 15.43 4.77
C ASP A 128 11.44 14.46 5.95
N GLY A 129 10.51 13.51 6.12
CA GLY A 129 10.53 12.53 7.21
C GLY A 129 10.12 13.09 8.58
N SER A 130 9.67 14.35 8.66
CA SER A 130 9.14 14.99 9.86
C SER A 130 7.67 14.60 10.14
N THR A 131 7.17 13.50 9.55
CA THR A 131 5.80 13.05 9.79
C THR A 131 5.60 12.73 11.26
N ARG A 132 5.08 13.71 11.99
CA ARG A 132 4.28 13.50 13.19
C ARG A 132 2.92 13.03 12.72
N ARG A 133 2.86 11.85 12.09
CA ARG A 133 1.57 11.19 11.86
C ARG A 133 1.01 11.03 13.26
N LYS A 134 -0.05 11.79 13.60
CA LYS A 134 -0.80 11.54 14.82
C LYS A 134 -1.20 10.08 14.67
N ARG A 135 -0.54 9.19 15.44
CA ARG A 135 -1.00 7.82 15.64
C ARG A 135 -2.51 7.99 15.84
N ARG A 136 -3.35 7.44 14.96
CA ARG A 136 -4.80 7.56 15.15
C ARG A 136 -5.01 7.03 16.55
N SER A 137 -5.33 7.92 17.47
CA SER A 137 -5.70 7.48 18.81
C SER A 137 -7.00 6.76 18.57
N PHE A 138 -6.96 5.43 18.56
CA PHE A 138 -8.17 4.61 18.55
C PHE A 138 -9.04 4.97 19.76
N ILE A 139 -8.40 5.52 20.79
CA ILE A 139 -9.02 6.17 21.93
C ILE A 139 -9.49 7.56 21.49
N THR A 140 -10.78 7.65 21.21
CA THR A 140 -11.54 8.91 21.09
C THR A 140 -11.99 9.35 22.48
N ASP A 141 -12.32 10.63 22.67
CA ASP A 141 -12.91 11.14 23.92
C ASP A 141 -14.14 10.31 24.35
N GLN A 142 -14.90 9.80 23.37
CA GLN A 142 -16.00 8.88 23.59
C GLN A 142 -15.54 7.53 24.17
N LEU A 143 -14.46 6.95 23.65
CA LEU A 143 -13.92 5.70 24.17
C LEU A 143 -13.33 5.89 25.57
N GLU A 144 -12.68 7.03 25.84
CA GLU A 144 -12.21 7.36 27.20
C GLU A 144 -13.35 7.44 28.20
N ALA A 145 -14.47 8.07 27.81
CA ALA A 145 -15.67 8.12 28.64
C ALA A 145 -16.22 6.71 28.91
N LEU A 146 -16.34 5.87 27.87
CA LEU A 146 -16.80 4.49 28.03
C LEU A 146 -15.84 3.64 28.89
N MET A 147 -14.54 3.87 28.81
CA MET A 147 -13.54 3.19 29.64
C MET A 147 -13.61 3.62 31.11
N ALA A 148 -13.96 4.89 31.37
CA ALA A 148 -14.12 5.43 32.72
C ALA A 148 -15.37 4.88 33.45
N GLU A 149 -16.37 4.39 32.71
CA GLU A 149 -17.58 3.80 33.27
C GLU A 149 -17.34 2.39 33.84
N GLU A 150 -16.19 1.75 33.57
CA GLU A 150 -15.87 0.35 33.96
C GLU A 150 -16.96 -0.68 33.60
N GLU A 151 -17.80 -0.37 32.62
CA GLU A 151 -18.84 -1.27 32.12
C GLU A 151 -18.42 -1.98 30.83
N THR A 152 -19.08 -3.10 30.53
CA THR A 152 -18.90 -3.77 29.25
C THR A 152 -19.82 -3.13 28.21
N VAL A 153 -19.23 -2.42 27.25
CA VAL A 153 -19.93 -1.75 26.16
C VAL A 153 -19.51 -2.39 24.84
N ILE A 154 -20.49 -2.77 24.03
CA ILE A 154 -20.28 -3.32 22.68
C ILE A 154 -21.07 -2.46 21.69
N GLN A 155 -20.38 -1.85 20.74
CA GLN A 155 -20.97 -1.00 19.71
C GLN A 155 -20.51 -1.45 18.32
N GLY A 156 -21.43 -1.53 17.36
CA GLY A 156 -21.13 -1.80 15.96
C GLY A 156 -21.46 -0.59 15.10
N SER A 157 -20.56 -0.21 14.20
CA SER A 157 -20.75 0.86 13.22
C SER A 157 -20.13 0.45 11.89
N GLY A 158 -20.97 0.03 10.94
CA GLY A 158 -20.52 -0.47 9.63
C GLY A 158 -19.70 -1.74 9.76
N ASP A 159 -18.45 -1.69 9.29
CA ASP A 159 -17.45 -2.76 9.38
C ASP A 159 -16.64 -2.77 10.69
N THR A 160 -16.94 -1.84 11.60
CA THR A 160 -16.19 -1.63 12.84
C THR A 160 -17.01 -2.07 14.07
N VAL A 161 -16.40 -2.91 14.92
CA VAL A 161 -16.96 -3.29 16.24
C VAL A 161 -16.03 -2.79 17.34
N THR A 162 -16.57 -2.00 18.26
CA THR A 162 -15.89 -1.46 19.44
C THR A 162 -16.36 -2.21 20.68
N ILE A 163 -15.42 -2.80 21.43
CA ILE A 163 -15.69 -3.48 22.70
C ILE A 163 -14.84 -2.80 23.78
N VAL A 164 -15.51 -2.19 24.75
CA VAL A 164 -14.91 -1.67 25.97
C VAL A 164 -15.33 -2.59 27.10
N ALA A 165 -14.39 -3.03 27.94
CA ALA A 165 -14.73 -3.84 29.10
C ALA A 165 -13.60 -3.79 30.14
N PRO A 166 -13.90 -4.04 31.42
CA PRO A 166 -12.89 -4.18 32.46
C PRO A 166 -11.88 -5.27 32.12
N ASP A 167 -10.60 -5.00 32.41
CA ASP A 167 -9.55 -5.99 32.18
C ASP A 167 -9.77 -7.23 33.05
N ARG A 168 -9.91 -8.38 32.38
CA ARG A 168 -10.06 -9.68 33.03
C ARG A 168 -9.60 -10.79 32.10
N ALA A 169 -9.04 -11.85 32.69
CA ALA A 169 -8.60 -13.02 31.94
C ALA A 169 -9.73 -13.58 31.04
N GLY A 170 -9.41 -13.84 29.77
CA GLY A 170 -10.33 -14.44 28.81
C GLY A 170 -11.31 -13.47 28.13
N ILE A 171 -11.21 -12.16 28.33
CA ILE A 171 -12.09 -11.21 27.64
C ILE A 171 -11.83 -11.16 26.13
N PHE A 172 -10.56 -11.16 25.74
CA PHE A 172 -10.16 -11.15 24.33
C PHE A 172 -10.63 -12.41 23.58
N SER A 173 -10.52 -13.59 24.20
CA SER A 173 -10.97 -14.85 23.57
C SER A 173 -12.49 -14.89 23.40
N ARG A 174 -13.26 -14.32 24.33
CA ARG A 174 -14.72 -14.21 24.22
C ARG A 174 -15.14 -13.22 23.14
N ALA A 175 -14.45 -12.07 23.06
CA ALA A 175 -14.68 -11.09 21.99
C ALA A 175 -14.36 -11.68 20.61
N ALA A 176 -13.17 -12.28 20.45
CA ALA A 176 -12.75 -12.91 19.21
C ALA A 176 -13.66 -14.07 18.79
N GLY A 177 -14.15 -14.87 19.75
CA GLY A 177 -15.09 -15.97 19.48
C GLY A 177 -16.48 -15.55 19.04
N ALA A 178 -16.89 -14.30 19.29
CA ALA A 178 -18.20 -13.77 18.89
C ALA A 178 -18.22 -13.14 17.49
N LEU A 179 -17.06 -12.67 16.99
CA LEU A 179 -16.93 -12.06 15.66
C LEU A 179 -17.35 -12.95 14.48
N PRO A 180 -17.13 -14.28 14.47
CA PRO A 180 -17.58 -15.16 13.39
C PRO A 180 -19.11 -15.29 13.28
N CYS A 181 -19.85 -14.94 14.34
CA CYS A 181 -21.31 -15.08 14.39
C CYS A 181 -22.07 -13.83 13.92
N ALA A 182 -21.36 -12.78 13.47
CA ALA A 182 -21.95 -11.50 13.07
C ALA A 182 -22.15 -11.35 11.55
N VAL A 183 -22.15 -12.46 10.80
CA VAL A 183 -22.39 -12.51 9.34
C VAL A 183 -23.80 -13.03 9.06
#